data_AF-A0A1Q9N4X8-F1
#
_entry.id   AF-A0A1Q9N4X8-F1
#
_cell.length_a   1.000
_cell.length_b   1.000
_cell.length_c   1.000
_cell.angle_alpha   90.00
_cell.angle_beta   90.00
_cell.angle_gamma   90.00
#
_symmetry.space_group_name_H-M   'P 1'
#
loop_
_entity.id
_entity.type
_entity.pdbx_description
1 polymer ?
#
loop_
_entity_poly.entity_id
_entity_poly.type
_entity_poly.pdbx_seq_one_letter_code
_entity_poly.pdbx_strand_id
1 'polypeptide(L)'
;MVLLVTGLFAFLSRLILPQPSDSDREIWVDVRQKLQAVLIENKIIPGSPISISTSQLKPVFLDDSDSQELSIQINPTFIQELRDIGLDGILICLYLLKQRESYCSIKVIQKHLNIPMTTVYRNIAKLENSQYVDSQYSFDDSGKAYYKITYQGEELMFDFYDLIHLPGTSSQQIVTQIANVCSGCGASYSTIMDFCGECGIKL
;
A
#
# COMPACT_ATOMS: atom_id res chain seq x y z
N MET A 1 7.37 -43.61 16.42
CA MET A 1 7.42 -43.29 14.97
C MET A 1 6.48 -42.16 14.55
N VAL A 2 5.32 -41.95 15.19
CA VAL A 2 4.35 -40.89 14.83
C VAL A 2 4.88 -39.45 15.03
N LEU A 3 5.74 -39.20 16.02
CA LEU A 3 6.28 -37.86 16.33
C LEU A 3 7.28 -37.31 15.29
N LEU A 4 7.92 -38.17 14.49
CA LEU A 4 8.85 -37.72 13.45
C LEU A 4 8.11 -37.24 12.19
N VAL A 5 6.94 -37.82 11.90
CA VAL A 5 6.14 -37.49 10.72
C VAL A 5 5.48 -36.12 10.87
N THR A 6 5.00 -35.77 12.06
CA THR A 6 4.43 -34.44 12.34
C THR A 6 5.49 -33.33 12.33
N GLY A 7 6.70 -33.62 12.78
CA GLY A 7 7.82 -32.68 12.72
C GLY A 7 8.27 -32.37 11.28
N LEU A 8 8.32 -33.40 10.44
CA LEU A 8 8.67 -33.25 9.02
C LEU A 8 7.59 -32.47 8.24
N PHE A 9 6.31 -32.69 8.55
CA PHE A 9 5.21 -31.98 7.92
C PHE A 9 5.16 -30.50 8.33
N ALA A 10 5.43 -30.19 9.60
CA ALA A 10 5.58 -28.80 10.06
C ALA A 10 6.80 -28.10 9.44
N PHE A 11 7.89 -28.82 9.20
CA PHE A 11 9.08 -28.29 8.53
C PHE A 11 8.86 -28.08 7.01
N LEU A 12 8.19 -29.01 6.34
CA LEU A 12 7.84 -28.90 4.93
C LEU A 12 6.77 -27.84 4.67
N SER A 13 5.78 -27.68 5.56
CA SER A 13 4.80 -26.58 5.45
C SER A 13 5.43 -25.18 5.58
N ARG A 14 6.57 -25.06 6.29
CA ARG A 14 7.37 -23.82 6.32
C ARG A 14 8.20 -23.59 5.04
N LEU A 15 8.48 -24.63 4.26
CA LEU A 15 9.20 -24.54 2.99
C LEU A 15 8.29 -24.24 1.80
N ILE A 16 6.98 -24.49 1.92
CA ILE A 16 6.00 -24.28 0.83
C ILE A 16 5.35 -22.88 0.88
N LEU A 17 5.49 -22.14 1.99
CA LEU A 17 5.09 -20.73 2.01
C LEU A 17 6.19 -19.89 1.36
N PRO A 18 5.93 -19.22 0.22
CA PRO A 18 6.90 -18.33 -0.38
C PRO A 18 7.32 -17.30 0.67
N GLN A 19 8.57 -17.37 1.08
CA GLN A 19 9.15 -16.31 1.90
C GLN A 19 9.13 -15.05 1.01
N PRO A 20 8.67 -13.88 1.50
CA PRO A 20 8.95 -12.62 0.81
C PRO A 20 10.42 -12.60 0.45
N SER A 21 10.73 -12.47 -0.84
CA SER A 21 12.09 -12.21 -1.26
C SER A 21 12.52 -10.89 -0.63
N ASP A 22 13.80 -10.75 -0.29
CA ASP A 22 14.29 -9.50 0.29
C ASP A 22 14.03 -8.28 -0.62
N SER A 23 13.87 -8.51 -1.94
CA SER A 23 13.41 -7.52 -2.91
C SER A 23 12.03 -6.94 -2.62
N ASP A 24 11.07 -7.74 -2.15
CA ASP A 24 9.71 -7.27 -1.86
C ASP A 24 9.70 -6.30 -0.68
N ARG A 25 10.59 -6.49 0.29
CA ARG A 25 10.70 -5.61 1.46
C ARG A 25 11.23 -4.24 1.09
N GLU A 26 12.25 -4.18 0.23
CA GLU A 26 12.83 -2.93 -0.25
C GLU A 26 11.79 -2.08 -0.99
N ILE A 27 10.94 -2.72 -1.80
CA ILE A 27 9.83 -2.06 -2.51
C ILE A 27 8.89 -1.37 -1.51
N TRP A 28 8.47 -2.03 -0.43
CA TRP A 28 7.54 -1.44 0.53
C TRP A 28 8.14 -0.30 1.35
N VAL A 29 9.45 -0.29 1.56
CA VAL A 29 10.13 0.86 2.19
C VAL A 29 10.09 2.07 1.27
N ASP A 30 10.38 1.90 -0.02
CA ASP A 30 10.31 2.97 -1.03
C ASP A 30 8.86 3.49 -1.17
N VAL A 31 7.89 2.60 -1.30
CA VAL A 31 6.45 2.95 -1.35
C VAL A 31 6.04 3.75 -0.12
N ARG A 32 6.48 3.35 1.09
CA ARG A 32 6.19 4.08 2.32
C ARG A 32 6.75 5.50 2.29
N GLN A 33 7.99 5.69 1.87
CA GLN A 33 8.63 7.01 1.80
C GLN A 33 7.93 7.91 0.80
N LYS A 34 7.65 7.39 -0.40
CA LYS A 34 6.93 8.10 -1.47
C LYS A 34 5.52 8.47 -1.04
N LEU A 35 4.78 7.53 -0.46
CA LEU A 35 3.44 7.77 0.06
C LEU A 35 3.45 8.84 1.16
N GLN A 36 4.41 8.77 2.08
CA GLN A 36 4.56 9.79 3.12
C GLN A 36 4.80 11.19 2.52
N ALA A 37 5.65 11.31 1.50
CA ALA A 37 5.90 12.58 0.82
C ALA A 37 4.61 13.13 0.19
N VAL A 38 3.87 12.29 -0.54
CA VAL A 38 2.60 12.66 -1.18
C VAL A 38 1.55 13.09 -0.16
N LEU A 39 1.40 12.36 0.96
CA LEU A 39 0.43 12.71 2.00
C LEU A 39 0.78 14.02 2.71
N ILE A 40 2.06 14.39 2.80
CA ILE A 40 2.50 15.67 3.35
C ILE A 40 2.30 16.80 2.33
N GLU A 41 2.69 16.61 1.07
CA GLU A 41 2.50 17.58 -0.02
C GLU A 41 1.02 17.98 -0.15
N ASN A 42 0.13 16.98 -0.07
CA ASN A 42 -1.32 17.18 -0.14
C ASN A 42 -1.96 17.62 1.19
N LYS A 43 -1.17 17.93 2.23
CA LYS A 43 -1.65 18.35 3.57
C LYS A 43 -2.67 17.38 4.19
N ILE A 44 -2.55 16.10 3.86
CA ILE A 44 -3.37 15.04 4.44
C ILE A 44 -2.85 14.76 5.83
N ILE A 45 -1.56 14.45 6.00
CA ILE A 45 -0.96 14.19 7.31
C ILE A 45 -0.11 15.40 7.75
N PRO A 46 -0.12 15.79 9.04
CA PRO A 46 0.80 16.80 9.54
C PRO A 46 2.25 16.32 9.41
N GLY A 47 3.04 17.03 8.60
CA GLY A 47 4.48 16.79 8.45
C GLY A 47 5.30 17.75 9.30
N SER A 48 6.35 17.24 9.96
CA SER A 48 7.54 18.06 10.20
C SER A 48 8.31 18.09 8.88
N PRO A 49 8.84 19.25 8.43
CA PRO A 49 9.55 19.34 7.16
C PRO A 49 10.69 18.30 7.17
N ILE A 50 10.56 17.29 6.31
CA ILE A 50 11.60 16.30 6.14
C ILE A 50 12.81 17.07 5.62
N SER A 51 13.91 17.06 6.38
CA SER A 51 15.22 17.53 5.92
C SER A 51 15.74 16.56 4.87
N ILE A 52 15.10 16.57 3.70
CA ILE A 52 15.72 16.11 2.47
C ILE A 52 16.95 17.00 2.34
N SER A 53 18.13 16.41 2.30
CA SER A 53 19.37 17.15 2.07
C SER A 53 19.38 17.63 0.62
N THR A 54 18.55 18.62 0.31
CA THR A 54 18.56 19.39 -0.94
C THR A 54 19.69 20.42 -0.84
N SER A 55 20.92 19.93 -0.94
CA SER A 55 21.97 20.78 -1.49
C SER A 55 21.55 21.13 -2.92
N GLN A 56 21.20 22.40 -3.14
CA GLN A 56 20.69 23.01 -4.37
C GLN A 56 19.17 23.06 -4.53
N LEU A 57 18.47 23.81 -3.69
CA LEU A 57 17.30 24.57 -4.12
C LEU A 57 17.33 25.92 -3.40
N LYS A 58 17.58 26.97 -4.19
CA LYS A 58 17.58 28.37 -3.76
C LYS A 58 16.16 28.69 -3.25
N PRO A 59 15.98 29.23 -2.04
CA PRO A 59 14.65 29.59 -1.56
C PRO A 59 14.13 30.75 -2.41
N VAL A 60 13.18 30.46 -3.29
CA VAL A 60 12.37 31.47 -3.95
C VAL A 60 11.23 31.77 -2.99
N PHE A 61 11.30 32.91 -2.32
CA PHE A 61 10.14 33.51 -1.70
C PHE A 61 9.19 33.90 -2.85
N LEU A 62 8.03 33.25 -2.92
CA LEU A 62 6.98 33.63 -3.86
C LEU A 62 6.06 34.63 -3.15
N ASP A 63 5.94 35.81 -3.76
CA ASP A 63 4.91 36.82 -3.47
C ASP A 63 3.51 36.24 -3.76
N ASP A 64 2.57 36.53 -2.86
CA ASP A 64 1.17 36.09 -2.84
C ASP A 64 0.31 36.72 -3.97
N SER A 65 0.61 36.49 -5.25
CA SER A 65 -0.15 37.22 -6.30
C SER A 65 -0.53 36.50 -7.58
N ASP A 66 -0.27 35.19 -7.78
CA ASP A 66 -0.72 34.51 -9.02
C ASP A 66 -1.00 33.00 -8.86
N SER A 67 -1.74 32.60 -7.82
CA SER A 67 -2.31 31.24 -7.75
C SER A 67 -3.70 31.22 -8.38
N GLN A 68 -3.77 31.14 -9.72
CA GLN A 68 -5.02 30.85 -10.41
C GLN A 68 -5.59 29.51 -9.92
N GLU A 69 -6.79 29.61 -9.36
CA GLU A 69 -7.62 28.55 -8.81
C GLU A 69 -7.91 27.45 -9.83
N LEU A 70 -7.10 26.38 -9.82
CA LEU A 70 -7.61 25.05 -10.12
C LEU A 70 -8.19 24.48 -8.82
N SER A 71 -9.34 25.02 -8.42
CA SER A 71 -10.12 24.52 -7.29
C SER A 71 -10.76 23.18 -7.68
N ILE A 72 -9.94 22.13 -7.79
CA ILE A 72 -10.46 20.77 -7.78
C ILE A 72 -11.12 20.62 -6.40
N GLN A 73 -12.45 20.51 -6.38
CA GLN A 73 -13.23 20.31 -5.16
C GLN A 73 -12.92 18.93 -4.61
N ILE A 74 -11.77 18.79 -3.97
CA ILE A 74 -11.40 17.60 -3.23
C ILE A 74 -12.41 17.47 -2.10
N ASN A 75 -13.10 16.33 -2.05
CA ASN A 75 -14.10 16.06 -1.04
C ASN A 75 -13.44 16.11 0.36
N PRO A 76 -13.82 17.06 1.25
CA PRO A 76 -13.19 17.20 2.56
C PRO A 76 -13.41 15.96 3.45
N THR A 77 -14.51 15.25 3.24
CA THR A 77 -14.81 13.99 3.94
C THR A 77 -13.79 12.92 3.59
N PHE A 78 -13.46 12.78 2.31
CA PHE A 78 -12.47 11.81 1.83
C PHE A 78 -11.07 12.09 2.42
N ILE A 79 -10.65 13.36 2.48
CA ILE A 79 -9.37 13.72 3.10
C ILE A 79 -9.36 13.40 4.59
N GLN A 80 -10.48 13.57 5.28
CA GLN A 80 -10.60 13.19 6.69
C GLN A 80 -10.56 11.68 6.87
N GLU A 81 -11.18 10.89 5.99
CA GLU A 81 -11.08 9.43 5.99
C GLU A 81 -9.63 8.96 5.84
N LEU A 82 -8.89 9.52 4.87
CA LEU A 82 -7.47 9.21 4.70
C LEU A 82 -6.62 9.57 5.92
N ARG A 83 -6.94 10.67 6.62
CA ARG A 83 -6.28 11.05 7.89
C ARG A 83 -6.54 10.06 9.00
N ASP A 84 -7.79 9.64 9.15
CA ASP A 84 -8.22 8.75 10.23
C ASP A 84 -7.62 7.34 10.08
N ILE A 85 -7.47 6.89 8.83
CA ILE A 85 -6.73 5.68 8.44
C ILE A 85 -5.23 5.86 8.69
N GLY A 86 -4.66 6.98 8.22
CA GLY A 86 -3.25 7.30 8.33
C GLY A 86 -2.33 6.46 7.44
N LEU A 87 -1.04 6.83 7.41
CA LEU A 87 -0.04 6.25 6.50
C LEU A 87 0.02 4.71 6.55
N ASP A 88 0.15 4.14 7.76
CA ASP A 88 0.27 2.69 7.92
C ASP A 88 -1.02 1.94 7.52
N GLY A 89 -2.19 2.55 7.72
CA GLY A 89 -3.46 1.98 7.28
C GLY A 89 -3.59 1.99 5.75
N ILE A 90 -3.19 3.09 5.10
CA ILE A 90 -3.16 3.19 3.63
C ILE A 90 -2.19 2.15 3.05
N LEU A 91 -1.01 1.97 3.65
CA LEU A 91 -0.07 0.92 3.23
C LEU A 91 -0.65 -0.48 3.33
N ILE A 92 -1.42 -0.77 4.39
CA ILE A 92 -2.11 -2.05 4.55
C ILE A 92 -3.16 -2.23 3.45
N CYS A 93 -3.96 -1.21 3.15
CA CYS A 93 -4.93 -1.27 2.05
C CYS A 93 -4.25 -1.52 0.70
N LEU A 94 -3.18 -0.78 0.38
CA LEU A 94 -2.41 -0.99 -0.86
C LEU A 94 -1.82 -2.41 -0.95
N TYR A 95 -1.35 -2.95 0.17
CA TYR A 95 -0.85 -4.32 0.23
C TYR A 95 -1.96 -5.34 -0.03
N LEU A 96 -3.11 -5.19 0.62
CA LEU A 96 -4.24 -6.09 0.43
C LEU A 96 -4.86 -5.97 -0.97
N LEU A 97 -4.83 -4.78 -1.57
CA LEU A 97 -5.21 -4.54 -2.96
C LEU A 97 -4.28 -5.30 -3.93
N LYS A 98 -2.96 -5.24 -3.71
CA LYS A 98 -1.98 -6.06 -4.47
C LYS A 98 -2.27 -7.56 -4.33
N GLN A 99 -2.82 -7.98 -3.18
CA GLN A 99 -3.15 -9.37 -2.86
C GLN A 99 -4.65 -9.70 -3.03
N ARG A 100 -5.42 -8.96 -3.85
CA ARG A 100 -6.89 -9.05 -3.93
C ARG A 100 -7.48 -10.46 -4.12
N GLU A 101 -6.70 -11.39 -4.67
CA GLU A 101 -7.14 -12.77 -4.91
C GLU A 101 -7.02 -13.67 -3.67
N SER A 102 -6.31 -13.22 -2.62
CA SER A 102 -5.93 -14.06 -1.48
C SER A 102 -6.20 -13.39 -0.12
N TYR A 103 -6.57 -14.21 0.86
CA TYR A 103 -6.68 -13.81 2.26
C TYR A 103 -5.31 -13.80 2.93
N CYS A 104 -4.97 -12.72 3.61
CA CYS A 104 -3.66 -12.52 4.23
C CYS A 104 -3.74 -12.56 5.75
N SER A 105 -2.84 -13.30 6.41
CA SER A 105 -2.74 -13.24 7.87
C SER A 105 -1.98 -11.99 8.33
N ILE A 106 -2.27 -11.51 9.54
CA ILE A 106 -1.55 -10.37 10.14
C ILE A 106 -0.03 -10.57 10.16
N LYS A 107 0.45 -11.80 10.41
CA LYS A 107 1.89 -12.10 10.41
C LYS A 107 2.52 -11.88 9.04
N VAL A 108 1.80 -12.19 7.96
CA VAL A 108 2.26 -11.97 6.59
C VAL A 108 2.30 -10.46 6.31
N ILE A 109 1.22 -9.74 6.60
CA ILE A 109 1.14 -8.27 6.43
C ILE A 109 2.30 -7.59 7.17
N GLN A 110 2.49 -7.93 8.44
CA GLN A 110 3.56 -7.42 9.30
C GLN A 110 4.95 -7.66 8.69
N LYS A 111 5.19 -8.87 8.17
CA LYS A 111 6.48 -9.25 7.62
C LYS A 111 6.81 -8.55 6.30
N HIS A 112 5.82 -8.35 5.42
CA HIS A 112 5.99 -7.69 4.13
C HIS A 112 6.13 -6.18 4.28
N LEU A 113 5.30 -5.55 5.13
CA LEU A 113 5.29 -4.11 5.30
C LEU A 113 6.33 -3.59 6.29
N ASN A 114 6.97 -4.48 7.05
CA ASN A 114 7.92 -4.14 8.11
C ASN A 114 7.35 -3.15 9.14
N ILE A 115 6.07 -3.31 9.48
CA ILE A 115 5.35 -2.49 10.46
C ILE A 115 5.37 -3.23 11.81
N PRO A 116 5.40 -2.54 12.97
CA PRO A 116 5.23 -3.19 14.27
C PRO A 116 3.91 -3.95 14.36
N MET A 117 3.94 -5.17 14.93
CA MET A 117 2.76 -6.03 15.04
C MET A 117 1.55 -5.33 15.67
N THR A 118 1.77 -4.58 16.75
CA THR A 118 0.73 -3.80 17.46
C THR A 118 0.08 -2.76 16.56
N THR A 119 0.86 -2.10 15.70
CA THR A 119 0.37 -1.15 14.72
C THR A 119 -0.48 -1.82 13.65
N VAL A 120 -0.08 -3.02 13.18
CA VAL A 120 -0.89 -3.80 12.22
C VAL A 120 -2.24 -4.16 12.82
N TYR A 121 -2.29 -4.74 14.02
CA TYR A 121 -3.56 -5.06 14.70
C TYR A 121 -4.46 -3.83 14.85
N ARG A 122 -3.91 -2.72 15.32
CA ARG A 122 -4.66 -1.48 15.51
C ARG A 122 -5.24 -0.95 14.20
N ASN A 123 -4.45 -0.93 13.13
CA ASN A 123 -4.93 -0.42 11.84
C ASN A 123 -5.91 -1.38 11.17
N ILE A 124 -5.69 -2.70 11.24
CA ILE A 124 -6.64 -3.69 10.74
C ILE A 124 -7.99 -3.55 11.44
N ALA A 125 -8.01 -3.43 12.78
CA ALA A 125 -9.26 -3.23 13.52
C ALA A 125 -9.98 -1.94 13.11
N LYS A 126 -9.24 -0.85 12.86
CA LYS A 126 -9.82 0.39 12.32
C LYS A 126 -10.43 0.18 10.93
N LEU A 127 -9.68 -0.45 10.03
CA LEU A 127 -10.10 -0.70 8.64
C LEU A 127 -11.31 -1.64 8.58
N GLU A 128 -11.38 -2.62 9.47
CA GLU A 128 -12.53 -3.52 9.62
C GLU A 128 -13.77 -2.78 10.14
N ASN A 129 -13.60 -1.92 11.16
CA ASN A 129 -14.69 -1.05 11.66
C ASN A 129 -15.21 -0.09 10.59
N SER A 130 -14.33 0.37 9.69
CA SER A 130 -14.68 1.20 8.54
C SER A 130 -15.11 0.41 7.31
N GLN A 131 -15.23 -0.92 7.42
CA GLN A 131 -15.65 -1.83 6.33
C GLN A 131 -14.74 -1.85 5.09
N TYR A 132 -13.52 -1.34 5.17
CA TYR A 132 -12.53 -1.38 4.08
C TYR A 132 -11.81 -2.72 3.99
N VAL A 133 -11.80 -3.48 5.07
CA VAL A 133 -11.19 -4.80 5.17
C VAL A 133 -12.18 -5.77 5.82
N ASP A 134 -12.29 -6.97 5.25
CA ASP A 134 -13.09 -8.06 5.82
C ASP A 134 -12.17 -9.11 6.46
N SER A 135 -12.69 -9.81 7.46
CA SER A 135 -11.97 -10.84 8.19
C SER A 135 -12.66 -12.21 8.09
N GLN A 136 -11.85 -13.25 7.89
CA GLN A 136 -12.32 -14.64 7.91
C GLN A 136 -11.47 -15.46 8.88
N TYR A 137 -12.14 -16.29 9.68
CA TYR A 137 -11.51 -17.19 10.61
C TYR A 137 -11.27 -18.56 9.96
N SER A 138 -10.10 -19.14 10.20
CA SER A 138 -9.84 -20.51 9.76
C SER A 138 -10.70 -21.50 10.53
N PHE A 139 -11.27 -22.49 9.83
CA PHE A 139 -11.98 -23.61 10.46
C PHE A 139 -11.06 -24.48 11.33
N ASP A 140 -9.78 -24.58 10.96
CA ASP A 140 -8.80 -25.42 11.65
C ASP A 140 -8.23 -24.75 12.92
N ASP A 141 -8.32 -23.43 13.00
CA ASP A 141 -7.83 -22.63 14.12
C ASP A 141 -8.63 -21.34 14.24
N SER A 142 -9.65 -21.36 15.10
CA SER A 142 -10.52 -20.20 15.35
C SER A 142 -9.77 -18.99 15.94
N GLY A 143 -8.52 -19.15 16.36
CA GLY A 143 -7.66 -18.06 16.79
C GLY A 143 -6.93 -17.35 15.63
N LYS A 144 -7.03 -17.85 14.40
CA LYS A 144 -6.38 -17.27 13.22
C LYS A 144 -7.40 -16.61 12.31
N ALA A 145 -7.38 -15.27 12.33
CA ALA A 145 -8.06 -14.44 11.35
C ALA A 145 -7.16 -14.13 10.15
N TYR A 146 -7.77 -14.09 8.98
CA TYR A 146 -7.19 -13.68 7.72
C TYR A 146 -8.01 -12.55 7.13
N TYR A 147 -7.35 -11.66 6.40
CA TYR A 147 -7.92 -10.37 6.01
C TYR A 147 -7.83 -10.19 4.51
N LYS A 148 -8.86 -9.55 3.95
CA LYS A 148 -8.94 -9.21 2.53
C LYS A 148 -9.55 -7.81 2.38
N ILE A 149 -9.12 -7.08 1.36
CA ILE A 149 -9.74 -5.79 1.04
C ILE A 149 -11.17 -6.00 0.54
N THR A 150 -12.10 -5.16 0.99
CA THR A 150 -13.47 -5.13 0.50
C THR A 150 -13.57 -4.27 -0.75
N TYR A 151 -14.70 -4.34 -1.47
CA TYR A 151 -14.98 -3.45 -2.58
C TYR A 151 -14.90 -1.96 -2.19
N GLN A 152 -15.41 -1.58 -1.00
CA GLN A 152 -15.31 -0.20 -0.48
C GLN A 152 -13.86 0.21 -0.23
N GLY A 153 -13.03 -0.72 0.27
CA GLY A 153 -11.60 -0.48 0.42
C GLY A 153 -10.88 -0.29 -0.91
N GLU A 154 -11.29 -1.03 -1.95
CA GLU A 154 -10.77 -0.86 -3.31
C GLU A 154 -11.16 0.51 -3.89
N GLU A 155 -12.43 0.91 -3.78
CA GLU A 155 -12.91 2.24 -4.21
C GLU A 155 -12.13 3.37 -3.54
N LEU A 156 -11.94 3.29 -2.21
CA LEU A 156 -11.13 4.26 -1.48
C LEU A 156 -9.70 4.39 -2.04
N MET A 157 -9.09 3.27 -2.44
CA MET A 157 -7.74 3.29 -3.02
C MET A 157 -7.72 3.82 -4.45
N PHE A 158 -8.80 3.62 -5.23
CA PHE A 158 -8.94 4.25 -6.54
C PHE A 158 -9.18 5.75 -6.44
N ASP A 159 -10.02 6.21 -5.52
CA ASP A 159 -10.19 7.64 -5.24
C ASP A 159 -8.88 8.28 -4.78
N PHE A 160 -8.09 7.53 -3.99
CA PHE A 160 -6.75 7.98 -3.58
C PHE A 160 -5.79 8.04 -4.77
N TYR A 161 -5.85 7.06 -5.65
CA TYR A 161 -5.09 7.06 -6.90
C TYR A 161 -5.44 8.29 -7.75
N ASP A 162 -6.72 8.58 -7.93
CA ASP A 162 -7.16 9.73 -8.71
C ASP A 162 -6.67 11.03 -8.08
N LEU A 163 -6.79 11.16 -6.75
CA LEU A 163 -6.29 12.33 -6.01
C LEU A 163 -4.80 12.62 -6.32
N ILE A 164 -3.96 11.59 -6.39
CA ILE A 164 -2.52 11.75 -6.64
C ILE A 164 -2.19 11.91 -8.13
N HIS A 165 -3.10 11.53 -9.05
CA HIS A 165 -2.95 11.66 -10.51
C HIS A 165 -3.65 12.87 -11.13
N LEU A 166 -4.38 13.66 -10.34
CA LEU A 166 -5.00 14.88 -10.85
C LEU A 166 -3.96 15.74 -11.58
N PRO A 167 -4.22 16.13 -12.84
CA PRO A 167 -3.26 16.89 -13.64
C PRO A 167 -2.98 18.23 -12.96
N GLY A 168 -1.77 18.38 -12.42
CA GLY A 168 -1.34 19.54 -11.65
C GLY A 168 -0.43 19.23 -10.46
N THR A 169 -0.36 17.98 -10.01
CA THR A 169 0.57 17.55 -8.95
C THR A 169 1.89 17.05 -9.53
N SER A 170 3.01 17.41 -8.90
CA SER A 170 4.38 17.13 -9.35
C SER A 170 4.80 15.64 -9.23
N SER A 171 3.84 14.74 -9.01
CA SER A 171 4.03 13.33 -8.60
C SER A 171 3.94 12.30 -9.74
N GLN A 172 3.96 12.72 -11.01
CA GLN A 172 3.78 11.86 -12.20
C GLN A 172 4.79 10.70 -12.34
N GLN A 173 5.89 10.66 -11.58
CA GLN A 173 6.94 9.65 -11.75
C GLN A 173 6.77 8.39 -10.89
N ILE A 174 5.92 8.41 -9.86
CA ILE A 174 5.88 7.33 -8.85
C ILE A 174 4.96 6.18 -9.26
N VAL A 175 3.88 6.47 -9.98
CA VAL A 175 2.81 5.49 -10.17
C VAL A 175 2.86 4.78 -11.51
N THR A 176 3.48 5.39 -12.51
CA THR A 176 3.88 4.71 -13.75
C THR A 176 4.81 3.52 -13.47
N GLN A 177 5.51 3.49 -12.34
CA GLN A 177 6.30 2.33 -11.89
C GLN A 177 5.49 1.23 -11.20
N ILE A 178 4.37 1.55 -10.53
CA ILE A 178 3.57 0.55 -9.80
C ILE A 178 2.53 -0.09 -10.72
N ALA A 179 1.91 0.70 -11.62
CA ALA A 179 0.89 0.22 -12.56
C ALA A 179 1.47 -0.61 -13.72
N ASN A 180 2.77 -0.51 -13.99
CA ASN A 180 3.40 -1.15 -15.15
C ASN A 180 4.36 -2.28 -14.78
N VAL A 181 4.31 -2.81 -13.55
CA VAL A 181 5.13 -3.97 -13.16
C VAL A 181 4.28 -5.23 -13.18
N CYS A 182 4.65 -6.17 -14.05
CA CYS A 182 3.94 -7.44 -14.14
C CYS A 182 4.02 -8.22 -12.83
N SER A 183 2.87 -8.57 -12.28
CA SER A 183 2.74 -9.42 -11.08
C SER A 183 3.32 -10.82 -11.27
N GLY A 184 3.38 -11.32 -12.50
CA GLY A 184 3.92 -12.64 -12.83
C GLY A 184 5.44 -12.68 -13.00
N CYS A 185 6.01 -11.73 -13.75
CA CYS A 185 7.43 -11.78 -14.14
C CYS A 185 8.27 -10.58 -13.68
N GLY A 186 7.67 -9.58 -13.04
CA GLY A 186 8.36 -8.39 -12.53
C GLY A 186 8.84 -7.41 -13.61
N ALA A 187 8.49 -7.62 -14.88
CA ALA A 187 8.87 -6.72 -15.96
C ALA A 187 8.17 -5.36 -15.82
N SER A 188 8.94 -4.27 -15.93
CA SER A 188 8.44 -2.89 -15.89
C SER A 188 8.21 -2.34 -17.29
N TYR A 189 7.05 -1.76 -17.55
CA TYR A 189 6.71 -1.13 -18.82
C TYR A 189 6.70 0.40 -18.73
N SER A 190 7.14 1.08 -19.80
CA SER A 190 7.11 2.54 -19.88
C SER A 190 5.72 3.11 -20.22
N THR A 191 4.78 2.24 -20.58
CA THR A 191 3.47 2.58 -21.14
C THR A 191 2.43 1.60 -20.60
N ILE A 192 1.21 2.07 -20.35
CA ILE A 192 0.10 1.24 -19.85
C ILE A 192 -0.21 0.16 -20.90
N MET A 193 -0.16 -1.10 -20.49
CA MET A 193 -0.53 -2.24 -21.32
C MET A 193 -1.56 -3.09 -20.60
N ASP A 194 -2.54 -3.65 -21.32
CA ASP A 194 -3.52 -4.58 -20.75
C ASP A 194 -2.91 -5.95 -20.43
N PHE A 195 -1.82 -6.32 -21.12
CA PHE A 195 -1.17 -7.61 -20.99
C PHE A 195 0.35 -7.47 -21.00
N CYS A 196 1.01 -8.29 -20.20
CA CYS A 196 2.46 -8.39 -20.14
C CYS A 196 3.01 -9.02 -21.43
N GLY A 197 3.88 -8.31 -22.15
CA GLY A 197 4.50 -8.82 -23.38
C GLY A 197 5.46 -9.99 -23.17
N GLU A 198 5.97 -10.19 -21.95
CA GLU A 198 6.92 -11.26 -21.62
C GLU A 198 6.22 -12.58 -21.24
N CYS A 199 5.15 -12.51 -20.44
CA CYS A 199 4.48 -13.71 -19.90
C CYS A 199 2.99 -13.82 -20.25
N GLY A 200 2.41 -12.84 -20.94
CA GLY A 200 1.02 -12.85 -21.39
C GLY A 200 -0.03 -12.67 -20.28
N ILE A 201 0.40 -12.45 -19.03
CA ILE A 201 -0.49 -12.23 -17.89
C ILE A 201 -1.08 -10.81 -17.97
N LYS A 202 -2.35 -10.68 -17.61
CA LYS A 202 -3.02 -9.38 -17.53
C LYS A 202 -2.34 -8.51 -16.48
N LEU A 203 -1.93 -7.30 -16.87
CA LEU A 203 -1.25 -6.33 -15.99
C LEU A 203 -2.23 -5.69 -15.01
#